data_AF-A0A928HS04-F1
#
_entry.id   AF-A0A928HS04-F1
#
_cell.length_a   1.000
_cell.length_b   1.000
_cell.length_c   1.000
_cell.angle_alpha   90.00
_cell.angle_beta   90.00
_cell.angle_gamma   90.00
#
_symmetry.space_group_name_H-M   'P 1'
#
loop_
_entity.id
_entity.type
_entity.pdbx_description
1 polymer ?
#
loop_
_entity_poly.entity_id
_entity_poly.type
_entity_poly.pdbx_seq_one_letter_code
_entity_poly.pdbx_strand_id
1 'polypeptide(L)'
;MKLEITAGGFTFIAEYQEEEGPKTVKAFREKLMPLTSRMIHVRWSGQAGWIPFGDLDLELEHENGTCYPHPGEIVIYPGGKSETEILLAYGYTNFASKAGQLPGNPLARIVEGNEHLAELGEKLLWEGAQEITFREIDD
;
A
#
# COMPACT_ATOMS: atom_id res chain seq x y z
N MET A 1 -8.94 -13.97 -9.09
CA MET A 1 -9.01 -13.55 -7.67
C MET A 1 -8.57 -12.12 -7.58
N LYS A 2 -9.46 -11.26 -7.12
CA LYS A 2 -9.21 -9.83 -6.93
C LYS A 2 -9.11 -9.51 -5.44
N LEU A 3 -8.64 -8.31 -5.15
CA LEU A 3 -8.50 -7.80 -3.79
C LEU A 3 -9.55 -6.71 -3.57
N GLU A 4 -10.50 -6.95 -2.67
CA GLU A 4 -11.38 -5.90 -2.15
C GLU A 4 -10.64 -5.16 -1.03
N ILE A 5 -10.59 -3.84 -1.15
CA ILE A 5 -9.98 -2.95 -0.17
C ILE A 5 -11.03 -1.95 0.29
N THR A 6 -11.29 -1.90 1.60
CA THR A 6 -12.17 -0.85 2.17
C THR A 6 -11.33 0.11 2.97
N ALA A 7 -11.43 1.42 2.73
CA ALA A 7 -10.72 2.43 3.50
C ALA A 7 -11.50 3.74 3.55
N GLY A 8 -11.60 4.37 4.73
CA GLY A 8 -12.23 5.69 4.87
C GLY A 8 -13.71 5.76 4.47
N GLY A 9 -14.41 4.62 4.42
CA GLY A 9 -15.80 4.51 3.94
C GLY A 9 -15.94 4.27 2.42
N PHE A 10 -14.84 4.12 1.71
CA PHE A 10 -14.80 3.78 0.28
C PHE A 10 -14.41 2.32 0.08
N THR A 11 -14.83 1.76 -1.04
CA THR A 11 -14.45 0.41 -1.48
C THR A 11 -13.70 0.51 -2.80
N PHE A 12 -12.61 -0.23 -2.91
CA PHE A 12 -11.77 -0.33 -4.08
C PHE A 12 -11.60 -1.79 -4.46
N ILE A 13 -11.52 -2.06 -5.76
CA ILE A 13 -11.14 -3.38 -6.27
C ILE A 13 -9.75 -3.25 -6.89
N ALA A 14 -8.85 -4.15 -6.52
CA ALA A 14 -7.48 -4.18 -6.99
C ALA A 14 -7.08 -5.54 -7.57
N GLU A 15 -6.14 -5.51 -8.49
CA GLU A 15 -5.48 -6.69 -9.06
C GLU A 15 -4.06 -6.79 -8.51
N TYR A 16 -3.63 -8.01 -8.17
CA TYR A 16 -2.26 -8.27 -7.74
C TYR A 16 -1.28 -8.07 -8.91
N GLN A 17 -0.12 -7.51 -8.63
CA GLN A 17 0.97 -7.37 -9.62
C GLN A 17 1.86 -8.63 -9.63
N GLU A 18 1.28 -9.80 -9.95
CA GLU A 18 2.00 -11.09 -9.90
C GLU A 18 3.18 -11.19 -10.87
N GLU A 19 3.17 -10.45 -11.99
CA GLU A 19 4.28 -10.44 -12.93
C GLU A 19 5.48 -9.63 -12.41
N GLU A 20 5.21 -8.47 -11.80
CA GLU A 20 6.24 -7.50 -11.38
C GLU A 20 6.73 -7.73 -9.95
N GLY A 21 5.89 -8.31 -9.08
CA GLY A 21 6.17 -8.55 -7.66
C GLY A 21 5.73 -9.93 -7.17
N PRO A 22 6.09 -11.05 -7.83
CA PRO A 22 5.60 -12.38 -7.46
C PRO A 22 5.94 -12.79 -6.03
N LYS A 23 7.15 -12.47 -5.53
CA LYS A 23 7.53 -12.79 -4.15
C LYS A 23 6.79 -11.91 -3.15
N THR A 24 6.58 -10.64 -3.51
CA THR A 24 5.86 -9.65 -2.72
C THR A 24 4.39 -10.02 -2.56
N VAL A 25 3.70 -10.36 -3.66
CA VAL A 25 2.32 -10.84 -3.64
C VAL A 25 2.22 -12.11 -2.79
N LYS A 26 3.11 -13.09 -3.00
CA LYS A 26 3.12 -14.32 -2.21
C LYS A 26 3.28 -14.04 -0.71
N ALA A 27 4.25 -13.21 -0.32
CA ALA A 27 4.48 -12.88 1.09
C ALA A 27 3.28 -12.17 1.72
N PHE A 28 2.66 -11.23 1.01
CA PHE A 28 1.44 -10.56 1.47
C PHE A 28 0.30 -11.56 1.69
N ARG A 29 0.04 -12.43 0.72
CA ARG A 29 -1.03 -13.44 0.81
C ARG A 29 -0.80 -14.45 1.93
N GLU A 30 0.42 -14.94 2.10
CA GLU A 30 0.72 -15.98 3.10
C GLU A 30 0.84 -15.43 4.52
N LYS A 31 1.31 -14.19 4.69
CA LYS A 31 1.69 -13.65 6.02
C LYS A 31 0.78 -12.55 6.55
N LEU A 32 0.03 -11.86 5.68
CA LEU A 32 -0.78 -10.71 6.08
C LEU A 32 -2.28 -10.91 5.84
N MET A 33 -2.69 -11.75 4.90
CA MET A 33 -4.10 -11.88 4.53
C MET A 33 -4.90 -12.85 5.41
N PRO A 34 -6.19 -12.55 5.70
CA PRO A 34 -6.86 -11.26 5.48
C PRO A 34 -6.35 -10.19 6.45
N LEU A 35 -6.21 -8.95 5.97
CA LEU A 35 -5.65 -7.86 6.76
C LEU A 35 -6.74 -6.86 7.19
N THR A 36 -6.73 -6.47 8.46
CA THR A 36 -7.44 -5.28 8.97
C THR A 36 -6.44 -4.47 9.78
N SER A 37 -6.30 -3.19 9.45
CA SER A 37 -5.31 -2.31 10.08
C SER A 37 -5.77 -0.85 10.05
N ARG A 38 -4.85 0.07 10.36
CA ARG A 38 -5.06 1.51 10.24
C ARG A 38 -4.05 2.10 9.25
N MET A 39 -4.58 2.83 8.28
CA MET A 39 -3.79 3.62 7.34
C MET A 39 -3.72 5.07 7.81
N ILE A 40 -2.54 5.69 7.70
CA ILE A 40 -2.32 7.11 8.01
C ILE A 40 -1.66 7.81 6.83
N HIS A 41 -1.85 9.12 6.71
CA HIS A 41 -1.15 9.93 5.71
C HIS A 41 0.38 9.87 5.91
N VAL A 42 1.12 9.71 4.81
CA VAL A 42 2.59 9.63 4.83
C VAL A 42 3.23 10.96 5.23
N ARG A 43 4.39 10.91 5.90
CA ARG A 43 5.08 12.15 6.34
C ARG A 43 5.98 12.78 5.28
N TRP A 44 6.58 11.98 4.40
CA TRP A 44 7.64 12.42 3.48
C TRP A 44 7.25 12.33 2.01
N SER A 45 6.27 11.49 1.67
CA SER A 45 6.12 10.98 0.31
C SER A 45 5.07 11.66 -0.55
N GLY A 46 4.44 12.72 -0.07
CA GLY A 46 3.40 13.43 -0.82
C GLY A 46 2.03 12.75 -0.67
N GLN A 47 1.36 12.51 -1.79
CA GLN A 47 -0.05 12.07 -1.80
C GLN A 47 -0.20 10.54 -1.67
N ALA A 48 0.14 10.01 -0.49
CA ALA A 48 -0.03 8.59 -0.17
C ALA A 48 -0.50 8.35 1.28
N GLY A 49 -1.09 7.19 1.51
CA GLY A 49 -1.33 6.63 2.83
C GLY A 49 -0.43 5.42 3.08
N TRP A 50 -0.02 5.17 4.32
CA TRP A 50 0.75 3.99 4.68
C TRP A 50 0.13 3.18 5.81
N ILE A 51 0.54 1.92 5.94
CA ILE A 51 0.32 1.07 7.12
C ILE A 51 1.70 0.77 7.70
N PRO A 52 2.07 1.34 8.85
CA PRO A 52 3.37 1.12 9.48
C PRO A 52 3.32 -0.19 10.29
N PHE A 53 4.09 -1.20 9.87
CA PHE A 53 4.20 -2.45 10.61
C PHE A 53 5.39 -2.46 11.60
N GLY A 54 6.22 -1.41 11.62
CA GLY A 54 7.41 -1.36 12.46
C GLY A 54 8.43 -2.42 12.06
N ASP A 55 8.84 -3.24 13.03
CA ASP A 55 9.89 -4.25 12.89
C ASP A 55 9.39 -5.60 12.34
N LEU A 56 8.19 -5.64 11.74
CA LEU A 56 7.66 -6.86 11.14
C LEU A 56 8.57 -7.36 10.02
N ASP A 57 9.09 -8.58 10.16
CA ASP A 57 9.86 -9.25 9.12
C ASP A 57 8.95 -10.15 8.27
N LEU A 58 8.76 -9.77 7.00
CA LEU A 58 8.02 -10.57 6.03
C LEU A 58 8.89 -11.63 5.34
N GLU A 59 10.16 -11.77 5.72
CA GLU A 59 11.21 -12.52 5.03
C GLU A 59 11.20 -12.20 3.52
N LEU A 60 10.96 -10.91 3.22
CA LEU A 60 10.78 -10.40 1.88
C LEU A 60 12.01 -9.59 1.49
N GLU A 61 12.62 -9.91 0.37
CA GLU A 61 13.70 -9.10 -0.20
C GLU A 61 13.14 -7.95 -1.04
N HIS A 62 13.97 -6.95 -1.35
CA HIS A 62 13.62 -5.94 -2.34
C HIS A 62 13.41 -6.57 -3.73
N GLU A 63 12.31 -6.20 -4.40
CA GLU A 63 11.84 -6.79 -5.64
C GLU A 63 11.24 -5.69 -6.52
N ASN A 64 11.91 -5.39 -7.64
CA ASN A 64 11.43 -4.48 -8.69
C ASN A 64 10.88 -3.13 -8.18
N GLY A 65 11.52 -2.58 -7.15
CA GLY A 65 10.92 -1.49 -6.39
C GLY A 65 10.90 -0.15 -7.11
N THR A 66 9.82 0.61 -6.91
CA THR A 66 9.67 1.99 -7.41
C THR A 66 9.62 2.99 -6.25
N CYS A 67 10.18 4.18 -6.47
CA CYS A 67 10.00 5.32 -5.57
C CYS A 67 8.89 6.26 -6.05
N TYR A 68 8.23 5.96 -7.17
CA TYR A 68 7.22 6.84 -7.78
C TYR A 68 5.95 6.05 -8.11
N PRO A 69 5.29 5.42 -7.13
CA PRO A 69 4.03 4.73 -7.39
C PRO A 69 2.99 5.73 -7.91
N HIS A 70 2.27 5.32 -8.95
CA HIS A 70 1.17 6.07 -9.54
C HIS A 70 -0.08 5.98 -8.66
N PRO A 71 -1.05 6.92 -8.78
CA PRO A 71 -2.32 6.83 -8.07
C PRO A 71 -2.99 5.46 -8.29
N GLY A 72 -3.44 4.84 -7.20
CA GLY A 72 -4.04 3.52 -7.19
C GLY A 72 -3.04 2.36 -7.06
N GLU A 73 -1.73 2.62 -7.16
CA GLU A 73 -0.71 1.60 -6.95
C GLU A 73 -0.42 1.40 -5.46
N ILE A 74 -0.25 0.13 -5.10
CA ILE A 74 0.04 -0.33 -3.75
C ILE A 74 1.38 -1.05 -3.79
N VAL A 75 2.28 -0.65 -2.89
CA VAL A 75 3.62 -1.21 -2.76
C VAL A 75 3.91 -1.66 -1.33
N ILE A 76 4.80 -2.64 -1.16
CA ILE A 76 5.36 -3.03 0.14
C ILE A 76 6.82 -2.63 0.19
N TYR A 77 7.22 -1.91 1.23
CA TYR A 77 8.63 -1.79 1.59
C TYR A 77 8.97 -2.87 2.62
N PRO A 78 9.92 -3.78 2.34
CA PRO A 78 10.22 -4.92 3.22
C PRO A 78 10.99 -4.57 4.50
N GLY A 79 11.28 -3.28 4.74
CA GLY A 79 12.05 -2.82 5.88
C GLY A 79 13.55 -2.69 5.61
N GLY A 80 14.36 -2.68 6.67
CA GLY A 80 15.83 -2.55 6.60
C GLY A 80 16.33 -1.14 6.91
N LYS A 81 16.16 -0.18 5.98
CA LYS A 81 16.54 1.24 6.25
C LYS A 81 15.45 2.03 6.96
N SER A 82 14.20 1.64 6.71
CA SER A 82 12.98 2.16 7.34
C SER A 82 12.17 0.98 7.86
N GLU A 83 11.07 1.27 8.55
CA GLU A 83 10.10 0.25 8.97
C GLU A 83 9.46 -0.46 7.78
N THR A 84 8.99 -1.70 8.00
CA THR A 84 8.18 -2.43 7.03
C THR A 84 6.83 -1.75 6.89
N GLU A 85 6.37 -1.53 5.66
CA GLU A 85 5.13 -0.80 5.42
C GLU A 85 4.45 -1.16 4.10
N ILE A 86 3.12 -1.06 4.08
CA ILE A 86 2.33 -0.96 2.85
C ILE A 86 2.10 0.52 2.57
N LEU A 87 2.30 0.95 1.34
CA LEU A 87 1.97 2.29 0.87
C LEU A 87 0.95 2.21 -0.27
N LEU A 88 -0.11 3.01 -0.18
CA LEU A 88 -1.10 3.25 -1.24
C LEU A 88 -0.96 4.69 -1.73
N ALA A 89 -0.60 4.87 -2.99
CA ALA A 89 -0.58 6.19 -3.62
C ALA A 89 -2.00 6.60 -4.01
N TYR A 90 -2.41 7.81 -3.62
CA TYR A 90 -3.67 8.43 -4.06
C TYR A 90 -3.45 9.67 -4.94
N GLY A 91 -2.20 10.04 -5.21
CA GLY A 91 -1.79 11.18 -6.02
C GLY A 91 -0.29 11.14 -6.33
N TYR A 92 0.30 12.32 -6.58
CA TYR A 92 1.75 12.44 -6.82
C TYR A 92 2.57 12.00 -5.61
N THR A 93 3.35 10.94 -5.79
CA THR A 93 4.09 10.29 -4.71
C THR A 93 5.59 10.18 -5.04
N ASN A 94 6.44 10.51 -4.07
CA ASN A 94 7.88 10.21 -4.07
C ASN A 94 8.22 9.44 -2.78
N PHE A 95 8.21 8.12 -2.86
CA PHE A 95 8.34 7.23 -1.70
C PHE A 95 9.72 7.36 -1.05
N ALA A 96 9.73 7.81 0.21
CA ALA A 96 10.92 8.23 0.93
C ALA A 96 10.70 8.26 2.45
N SER A 97 11.80 8.31 3.19
CA SER A 97 11.84 8.58 4.63
C SER A 97 13.00 9.52 4.98
N LYS A 98 13.28 9.70 6.27
CA LYS A 98 14.50 10.37 6.74
C LYS A 98 15.79 9.77 6.18
N ALA A 99 15.77 8.51 5.74
CA ALA A 99 16.92 7.80 5.19
C ALA A 99 17.09 8.01 3.67
N GLY A 100 16.21 8.78 3.03
CA GLY A 100 16.16 8.97 1.58
C GLY A 100 15.06 8.14 0.92
N GLN A 101 15.22 7.87 -0.37
CA GLN A 101 14.21 7.16 -1.17
C GLN A 101 14.08 5.69 -0.77
N LEU A 102 12.83 5.22 -0.75
CA LEU A 102 12.46 3.86 -0.37
C LEU A 102 11.80 3.19 -1.59
N PRO A 103 12.55 2.39 -2.38
CA PRO A 103 11.94 1.66 -3.50
C PRO A 103 11.04 0.56 -2.93
N GLY A 104 9.73 0.77 -3.03
CA GLY A 104 8.71 -0.18 -2.58
C GLY A 104 8.41 -1.21 -3.66
N ASN A 105 8.34 -2.47 -3.26
CA ASN A 105 8.05 -3.59 -4.15
C ASN A 105 6.58 -3.52 -4.63
N PRO A 106 6.29 -3.78 -5.91
CA PRO A 106 4.92 -3.82 -6.41
C PRO A 106 4.07 -4.90 -5.71
N LEU A 107 2.87 -4.53 -5.24
CA LEU A 107 1.92 -5.48 -4.63
C LEU A 107 0.65 -5.61 -5.46
N ALA A 108 -0.06 -4.50 -5.65
CA ALA A 108 -1.37 -4.49 -6.29
C ALA A 108 -1.64 -3.14 -6.97
N ARG A 109 -2.65 -3.10 -7.83
CA ARG A 109 -3.14 -1.88 -8.46
C ARG A 109 -4.66 -1.83 -8.40
N ILE A 110 -5.20 -0.72 -7.93
CA ILE A 110 -6.65 -0.45 -7.94
C ILE A 110 -7.14 -0.31 -9.38
N VAL A 111 -8.12 -1.13 -9.75
CA VAL A 111 -8.77 -1.14 -11.06
C VAL A 111 -10.18 -0.53 -11.02
N GLU A 112 -10.84 -0.50 -9.86
CA GLU A 112 -12.16 0.13 -9.65
C GLU A 112 -12.17 0.97 -8.36
N GLY A 113 -12.83 2.13 -8.39
CA GLY A 113 -12.91 3.08 -7.27
C GLY A 113 -11.85 4.18 -7.27
N ASN A 114 -11.05 4.32 -8.34
CA ASN A 114 -9.99 5.33 -8.44
C ASN A 114 -10.49 6.77 -8.24
N GLU A 115 -11.75 7.06 -8.56
CA GLU A 115 -12.44 8.34 -8.32
C GLU A 115 -12.48 8.75 -6.85
N HIS A 116 -12.41 7.78 -5.91
CA HIS A 116 -12.44 8.02 -4.47
C HIS A 116 -11.04 8.21 -3.84
N LEU A 117 -9.95 8.08 -4.61
CA LEU A 117 -8.60 8.19 -4.08
C LEU A 117 -8.31 9.57 -3.46
N ALA A 118 -8.72 10.65 -4.14
CA ALA A 118 -8.54 12.00 -3.63
C ALA A 118 -9.29 12.21 -2.31
N GLU A 119 -10.53 11.75 -2.22
CA GLU A 119 -11.37 11.86 -1.02
C GLU A 119 -10.79 11.02 0.14
N LEU A 120 -10.32 9.80 -0.12
CA LEU A 120 -9.59 9.01 0.87
C LEU A 120 -8.35 9.76 1.39
N GLY A 121 -7.59 10.38 0.48
CA GLY A 121 -6.42 11.19 0.80
C GLY A 121 -6.73 12.37 1.72
N GLU A 122 -7.81 13.10 1.47
CA GLU A 122 -8.28 14.19 2.34
C GLU A 122 -8.64 13.69 3.74
N LYS A 123 -9.32 12.55 3.86
CA LYS A 123 -9.66 11.96 5.17
C LYS A 123 -8.41 11.53 5.94
N LEU A 124 -7.48 10.84 5.28
CA LEU A 124 -6.20 10.45 5.89
C LEU A 124 -5.42 11.67 6.41
N LEU A 125 -5.46 12.78 5.68
CA LEU A 125 -4.73 14.01 6.02
C LEU A 125 -5.39 14.80 7.15
N TRP A 126 -6.70 15.07 7.04
CA TRP A 126 -7.42 15.98 7.93
C TRP A 126 -8.10 15.29 9.11
N GLU A 127 -8.56 14.06 8.92
CA GLU A 127 -9.25 13.27 9.95
C GLU A 127 -8.31 12.25 10.63
N GLY A 128 -7.10 12.07 10.09
CA GLY A 128 -6.10 11.15 10.62
C GLY A 128 -6.37 9.70 10.26
N ALA A 129 -5.96 8.79 11.13
CA ALA A 129 -5.93 7.35 10.86
C ALA A 129 -7.31 6.80 10.47
N GLN A 130 -7.39 6.18 9.29
CA GLN A 130 -8.59 5.50 8.80
C GLN A 130 -8.40 3.98 8.93
N GLU A 131 -9.46 3.26 9.29
CA GLU A 131 -9.46 1.80 9.19
C GLU A 131 -9.32 1.39 7.72
N ILE A 132 -8.52 0.35 7.47
CA ILE A 132 -8.37 -0.26 6.15
C ILE A 132 -8.46 -1.78 6.26
N THR A 133 -9.17 -2.42 5.33
CA THR A 133 -9.25 -3.88 5.22
C THR A 133 -8.85 -4.36 3.83
N PHE A 134 -8.32 -5.58 3.76
CA PHE A 134 -7.97 -6.26 2.52
C PHE A 134 -8.56 -7.67 2.56
N ARG A 135 -9.33 -8.04 1.53
CA ARG A 135 -9.97 -9.37 1.41
C ARG A 135 -9.88 -9.88 -0.02
N GLU A 136 -9.59 -11.17 -0.17
CA GLU A 136 -9.69 -11.81 -1.48
C GLU A 136 -11.15 -12.06 -1.82
N ILE A 137 -11.52 -11.76 -3.06
CA ILE A 137 -12.83 -12.02 -3.63
C ILE A 137 -12.70 -12.84 -4.91
N ASP A 138 -13.71 -13.66 -5.16
CA ASP A 138 -13.90 -14.35 -6.43
C ASP A 138 -14.30 -13.33 -7.52
N ASP A 139 -14.04 -13.67 -8.79
CA ASP A 139 -14.42 -12.83 -9.93
C ASP A 139 -15.94 -12.76 -10.15
#